data_AF-A0A133V6G9-F1
#
_entry.id   AF-A0A133V6G9-F1
#
_cell.length_a   1.000
_cell.length_b   1.000
_cell.length_c   1.000
_cell.angle_alpha   90.00
_cell.angle_beta   90.00
_cell.angle_gamma   90.00
#
_symmetry.space_group_name_H-M   'P 1'
#
loop_
_entity.id
_entity.type
_entity.pdbx_description
1 polymer ?
#
loop_
_entity_poly.entity_id
_entity_poly.type
_entity_poly.pdbx_seq_one_letter_code
_entity_poly.pdbx_strand_id
1 'polypeptide(L)'
;MEVRMVDNRKILLGSAMAIILLIGVLAASPNAQAAQADGGEDQYKKLLETIDGAIRSLRFGNDPTSSLESAKSQYINLVGADDGEVVDLFDSLIAQGGEAKLEDIQNLRGEVKEAVEATGISLPFYFDHAIFVILGISIPLSLAVTLINRKVVDWKKVNAAKARMKEWQNEFSEAKSKGNKKKMQKLKRRQDAVMKEQKEVMGSTMKPMIFYIIPYILLWWGLNSLYGGWVVAWIPFEFPWPDLGLRLFEGSFVSLGFLGWYILSYFGFAQIWRKFLIPS
;
A
#
# COMPACT_ATOMS: atom_id res chain seq x y z
N MET A 1 -25.60 -32.27 -10.29
CA MET A 1 -24.14 -32.21 -10.05
C MET A 1 -23.43 -31.15 -10.92
N GLU A 2 -24.14 -30.44 -11.81
CA GLU A 2 -23.54 -29.48 -12.76
C GLU A 2 -23.33 -28.04 -12.23
N VAL A 3 -23.99 -27.66 -11.13
CA VAL A 3 -23.92 -26.27 -10.61
C VAL A 3 -22.54 -25.95 -10.00
N ARG A 4 -21.73 -26.95 -9.63
CA ARG A 4 -20.40 -26.73 -9.03
C ARG A 4 -19.26 -26.51 -10.03
N MET A 5 -19.44 -26.85 -11.31
CA MET A 5 -18.34 -26.80 -12.31
C MET A 5 -18.22 -25.44 -13.01
N VAL A 6 -19.30 -24.65 -13.05
CA VAL A 6 -19.30 -23.33 -13.70
C VAL A 6 -18.60 -22.26 -12.85
N ASP A 7 -18.59 -22.42 -11.52
CA ASP A 7 -17.95 -21.47 -10.60
C ASP A 7 -16.42 -21.53 -10.64
N ASN A 8 -15.82 -22.72 -10.72
CA ASN A 8 -14.36 -22.85 -10.73
C ASN A 8 -13.71 -22.26 -11.99
N ARG A 9 -14.32 -22.41 -13.18
CA ARG A 9 -13.75 -21.83 -14.43
C ARG A 9 -13.77 -20.31 -14.44
N LYS A 10 -14.76 -19.68 -13.81
CA LYS A 10 -14.89 -18.22 -13.73
C LYS A 10 -13.96 -17.63 -12.67
N ILE A 11 -13.76 -18.34 -11.56
CA ILE A 11 -12.74 -18.01 -10.55
C ILE A 11 -11.33 -18.14 -11.17
N LEU A 12 -11.08 -19.21 -11.93
CA LEU A 12 -9.82 -19.44 -12.66
C LEU A 12 -9.53 -18.35 -13.70
N LEU A 13 -10.54 -17.89 -14.45
CA LEU A 13 -10.37 -16.80 -15.43
C LEU A 13 -10.06 -15.45 -14.75
N GLY A 14 -10.73 -15.13 -13.65
CA GLY A 14 -10.45 -13.91 -12.88
C GLY A 14 -9.07 -13.93 -12.21
N SER A 15 -8.67 -15.07 -11.63
CA SER A 15 -7.32 -15.25 -11.10
C SER A 15 -6.27 -15.23 -12.20
N ALA A 16 -6.54 -15.80 -13.38
CA ALA A 16 -5.61 -15.76 -14.51
C ALA A 16 -5.35 -14.32 -14.99
N MET A 17 -6.37 -13.46 -15.01
CA MET A 17 -6.22 -12.05 -15.38
C MET A 17 -5.42 -11.25 -14.35
N ALA A 18 -5.64 -11.51 -13.06
CA ALA A 18 -4.81 -10.96 -11.98
C ALA A 18 -3.37 -11.48 -12.05
N ILE A 19 -3.17 -12.76 -12.37
CA ILE A 19 -1.86 -13.39 -12.57
C ILE A 19 -1.14 -12.80 -13.79
N ILE A 20 -1.83 -12.50 -14.89
CA ILE A 20 -1.24 -11.86 -16.07
C ILE A 20 -0.80 -10.43 -15.75
N LEU A 21 -1.63 -9.66 -15.03
CA LEU A 21 -1.23 -8.34 -14.51
C LEU A 21 -0.03 -8.45 -13.56
N LEU A 22 0.00 -9.47 -12.69
CA LEU A 22 1.11 -9.79 -11.80
C LEU A 22 2.40 -10.12 -12.56
N ILE A 23 2.31 -10.92 -13.63
CA ILE A 23 3.44 -11.28 -14.47
C ILE A 23 3.98 -10.03 -15.18
N GLY A 24 3.12 -9.13 -15.64
CA GLY A 24 3.56 -7.83 -16.19
C GLY A 24 4.34 -6.99 -15.17
N VAL A 25 3.89 -6.97 -13.92
CA VAL A 25 4.59 -6.25 -12.83
C VAL A 25 5.89 -6.97 -12.42
N LEU A 26 5.93 -8.30 -12.40
CA LEU A 26 7.16 -9.07 -12.15
C LEU A 26 8.17 -8.93 -13.29
N ALA A 27 7.73 -8.87 -14.55
CA ALA A 27 8.60 -8.63 -15.70
C ALA A 27 9.18 -7.21 -15.70
N ALA A 28 8.51 -6.26 -15.03
CA ALA A 28 9.00 -4.92 -14.77
C ALA A 28 9.85 -4.82 -13.48
N SER A 29 10.14 -5.94 -12.79
CA SER A 29 11.00 -5.95 -11.61
C SER A 29 12.48 -5.82 -11.97
N PRO A 30 13.34 -5.24 -11.11
CA PRO A 30 14.72 -4.97 -11.45
C PRO A 30 15.49 -6.28 -11.57
N ASN A 31 15.07 -7.39 -10.96
CA ASN A 31 15.71 -8.68 -11.20
C ASN A 31 15.50 -9.20 -12.64
N ALA A 32 14.48 -8.73 -13.35
CA ALA A 32 14.25 -9.05 -14.76
C ALA A 32 14.89 -8.02 -15.71
N GLN A 33 15.04 -6.77 -15.28
CA GLN A 33 15.60 -5.66 -16.06
C GLN A 33 17.07 -5.31 -15.75
N ALA A 34 17.65 -5.82 -14.67
CA ALA A 34 19.08 -5.72 -14.33
C ALA A 34 19.97 -6.43 -15.37
N ALA A 35 19.38 -7.14 -16.33
CA ALA A 35 20.09 -7.61 -17.50
C ALA A 35 20.35 -6.50 -18.56
N GLN A 36 19.82 -5.28 -18.38
CA GLN A 36 19.84 -4.21 -19.41
C GLN A 36 20.12 -2.78 -18.90
N ALA A 37 20.22 -2.51 -17.59
CA ALA A 37 20.46 -1.16 -17.08
C ALA A 37 21.94 -0.75 -17.20
N ASP A 38 22.18 0.48 -17.66
CA ASP A 38 23.51 1.10 -17.74
C ASP A 38 24.03 1.45 -16.33
N GLY A 39 25.35 1.35 -16.12
CA GLY A 39 25.97 1.42 -14.79
C GLY A 39 25.70 2.74 -14.03
N GLY A 40 25.45 3.83 -14.76
CA GLY A 40 25.10 5.15 -14.19
C GLY A 40 23.68 5.22 -13.64
N GLU A 41 22.71 4.56 -14.28
CA GLU A 41 21.30 4.55 -13.82
C GLU A 41 21.14 3.82 -12.48
N ASP A 42 21.85 2.71 -12.31
CA ASP A 42 21.84 1.94 -11.06
C ASP A 42 22.49 2.70 -9.91
N GLN A 43 23.56 3.46 -10.19
CA GLN A 43 24.20 4.33 -9.21
C GLN A 43 23.28 5.49 -8.81
N TYR A 44 22.64 6.14 -9.79
CA TYR A 44 21.69 7.22 -9.54
C TYR A 44 20.49 6.76 -8.71
N LYS A 45 19.95 5.56 -9.01
CA LYS A 45 18.90 4.94 -8.21
C LYS A 45 19.33 4.73 -6.76
N LYS A 46 20.50 4.14 -6.52
CA LYS A 46 21.02 3.88 -5.17
C LYS A 46 21.23 5.16 -4.37
N LEU A 47 21.66 6.23 -5.04
CA LEU A 47 21.82 7.55 -4.43
C LEU A 47 20.49 8.07 -3.88
N LEU A 48 19.45 8.09 -4.71
CA LEU A 48 18.13 8.55 -4.28
C LEU A 48 17.52 7.63 -3.21
N GLU A 49 17.72 6.31 -3.29
CA GLU A 49 17.31 5.37 -2.23
C GLU A 49 18.02 5.64 -0.90
N THR A 50 19.28 6.06 -0.94
CA THR A 50 20.06 6.39 0.27
C THR A 50 19.56 7.70 0.90
N ILE A 51 19.22 8.72 0.09
CA ILE A 51 18.60 9.97 0.56
C ILE A 51 17.21 9.70 1.16
N ASP A 52 16.41 8.88 0.49
CA ASP A 52 15.11 8.41 0.99
C ASP A 52 15.26 7.63 2.33
N GLY A 53 16.39 6.95 2.53
CA GLY A 53 16.80 6.32 3.78
C GLY A 53 17.01 7.31 4.93
N ALA A 54 17.66 8.46 4.67
CA ALA A 54 17.83 9.55 5.63
C ALA A 54 16.49 10.17 6.06
N ILE A 55 15.57 10.32 5.11
CA ILE A 55 14.20 10.82 5.38
C ILE A 55 13.45 9.82 6.26
N ARG A 56 13.62 8.53 5.98
CA ARG A 56 13.03 7.45 6.77
C ARG A 56 13.60 7.42 8.19
N SER A 57 14.91 7.58 8.38
CA SER A 57 15.50 7.60 9.72
C SER A 57 15.00 8.79 10.55
N LEU A 58 14.93 10.00 9.97
CA LEU A 58 14.37 11.18 10.64
C LEU A 58 12.92 10.96 11.07
N ARG A 59 12.11 10.34 10.21
CA ARG A 59 10.71 10.01 10.55
C ARG A 59 10.59 9.14 11.79
N PHE A 60 11.48 8.16 11.94
CA PHE A 60 11.51 7.27 13.10
C PHE A 60 12.24 7.88 14.30
N GLY A 61 12.60 9.17 14.27
CA GLY A 61 13.33 9.86 15.33
C GLY A 61 14.80 9.42 15.45
N ASN A 62 15.37 8.83 14.40
CA ASN A 62 16.78 8.41 14.35
C ASN A 62 17.62 9.41 13.55
N ASP A 63 18.92 9.44 13.85
CA ASP A 63 19.89 10.33 13.20
C ASP A 63 20.08 9.99 11.69
N PRO A 64 19.84 10.94 10.76
CA PRO A 64 20.05 10.75 9.32
C PRO A 64 21.50 10.76 8.86
N THR A 65 22.44 11.18 9.72
CA THR A 65 23.82 11.50 9.33
C THR A 65 24.52 10.38 8.56
N SER A 66 24.42 9.14 9.03
CA SER A 66 25.02 7.98 8.35
C SER A 66 24.52 7.74 6.93
N SER A 67 23.23 8.03 6.67
CA SER A 67 22.64 7.90 5.35
C SER A 67 23.05 9.07 4.46
N LEU A 68 23.13 10.29 5.02
CA LEU A 68 23.59 11.48 4.31
C LEU A 68 25.07 11.40 3.91
N GLU A 69 25.94 10.86 4.76
CA GLU A 69 27.37 10.65 4.43
C GLU A 69 27.56 9.64 3.28
N SER A 70 26.78 8.55 3.31
CA SER A 70 26.77 7.55 2.25
C SER A 70 26.22 8.15 0.94
N ALA A 71 25.15 8.94 1.02
CA ALA A 71 24.58 9.63 -0.13
C ALA A 71 25.54 10.66 -0.72
N LYS A 72 26.20 11.47 0.11
CA LYS A 72 27.23 12.43 -0.33
C LYS A 72 28.36 11.74 -1.09
N SER A 73 28.84 10.61 -0.57
CA SER A 73 29.89 9.82 -1.22
C SER A 73 29.44 9.27 -2.57
N GLN A 74 28.19 8.79 -2.66
CA GLN A 74 27.61 8.32 -3.93
C GLN A 74 27.43 9.47 -4.93
N TYR A 75 27.00 10.64 -4.48
CA TYR A 75 26.84 11.86 -5.29
C TYR A 75 28.17 12.30 -5.91
N ILE A 76 29.21 12.43 -5.10
CA ILE A 76 30.54 12.84 -5.56
C ILE A 76 31.10 11.86 -6.61
N ASN A 77 30.83 10.56 -6.47
CA ASN A 77 31.26 9.57 -7.45
C ASN A 77 30.50 9.65 -8.79
N LEU A 78 29.27 10.17 -8.79
CA LEU A 78 28.40 10.30 -9.97
C LEU A 78 28.60 11.63 -10.71
N VAL A 79 28.60 12.75 -9.98
CA VAL A 79 28.61 14.11 -10.55
C VAL A 79 29.99 14.75 -10.48
N GLY A 80 30.85 14.28 -9.57
CA GLY A 80 32.15 14.89 -9.28
C GLY A 80 32.09 15.86 -8.10
N ALA A 81 33.25 16.13 -7.48
CA ALA A 81 33.36 17.00 -6.31
C ALA A 81 33.32 18.51 -6.63
N ASP A 82 33.26 18.89 -7.92
CA ASP A 82 33.29 20.29 -8.37
C ASP A 82 31.94 21.00 -8.19
N ASP A 83 30.86 20.26 -7.98
CA ASP A 83 29.57 20.82 -7.64
C ASP A 83 29.48 21.11 -6.13
N GLY A 84 30.05 22.24 -5.74
CA GLY A 84 30.11 22.69 -4.35
C GLY A 84 28.75 22.96 -3.72
N GLU A 85 27.73 23.36 -4.51
CA GLU A 85 26.44 23.78 -3.96
C GLU A 85 25.68 22.61 -3.33
N VAL A 86 25.59 21.47 -4.03
CA VAL A 86 24.93 20.27 -3.49
C VAL A 86 25.77 19.62 -2.39
N VAL A 87 27.11 19.65 -2.51
CA VAL A 87 28.04 19.14 -1.50
C VAL A 87 27.94 19.93 -0.18
N ASP A 88 27.80 21.26 -0.26
CA ASP A 88 27.61 22.14 0.90
C ASP A 88 26.25 21.90 1.57
N LEU A 89 25.19 21.63 0.78
CA LEU A 89 23.89 21.24 1.32
C LEU A 89 23.98 19.92 2.11
N PHE A 90 24.69 18.91 1.60
CA PHE A 90 24.96 17.67 2.35
C PHE A 90 25.69 17.96 3.67
N ASP A 91 26.74 18.80 3.65
CA ASP A 91 27.50 19.14 4.85
C ASP A 91 26.67 19.90 5.89
N SER A 92 25.79 20.80 5.44
CA SER A 92 24.89 21.53 6.32
C SER A 92 23.89 20.60 7.03
N LEU A 93 23.36 19.60 6.32
CA LEU A 93 22.40 18.64 6.84
C LEU A 93 23.07 17.61 7.77
N ILE A 94 24.28 17.18 7.44
CA ILE A 94 25.12 16.34 8.31
C ILE A 94 25.44 17.07 9.62
N ALA A 95 25.75 18.37 9.56
CA ALA A 95 26.02 19.18 10.75
C ALA A 95 24.80 19.37 11.66
N GLN A 96 23.58 19.39 11.08
CA GLN A 96 22.32 19.47 11.83
C GLN A 96 21.94 18.13 12.49
N GLY A 97 22.41 17.00 11.96
CA GLY A 97 22.17 15.67 12.50
C GLY A 97 20.68 15.38 12.76
N GLY A 98 20.34 15.00 14.00
CA GLY A 98 18.97 14.68 14.41
C GLY A 98 17.99 15.88 14.45
N GLU A 99 18.47 17.13 14.31
CA GLU A 99 17.61 18.32 14.25
C GLU A 99 17.23 18.73 12.82
N ALA A 100 17.76 18.03 11.80
CA ALA A 100 17.46 18.31 10.40
C ALA A 100 15.96 18.16 10.11
N LYS A 101 15.39 19.09 9.34
CA LYS A 101 13.97 19.03 8.96
C LYS A 101 13.79 18.11 7.75
N LEU A 102 12.62 17.47 7.70
CA LEU A 102 12.19 16.65 6.56
C LEU A 102 12.17 17.44 5.24
N GLU A 103 11.77 18.71 5.29
CA GLU A 103 11.72 19.62 4.14
C GLU A 103 13.12 19.89 3.55
N ASP A 104 14.13 20.02 4.41
CA ASP A 104 15.49 20.33 3.96
C ASP A 104 16.13 19.13 3.24
N ILE A 105 15.88 17.89 3.70
CA ILE A 105 16.33 16.68 2.99
C ILE A 105 15.51 16.47 1.70
N GLN A 106 14.24 16.90 1.67
CA GLN A 106 13.44 16.87 0.44
C GLN A 106 13.99 17.83 -0.62
N ASN A 107 14.39 19.04 -0.23
CA ASN A 107 15.04 19.99 -1.12
C ASN A 107 16.35 19.42 -1.67
N LEU A 108 17.19 18.85 -0.79
CA LEU A 108 18.42 18.15 -1.20
C LEU A 108 18.14 17.05 -2.24
N ARG A 109 17.07 16.26 -2.06
CA ARG A 109 16.68 15.23 -3.04
C ARG A 109 16.33 15.83 -4.41
N GLY A 110 15.72 17.02 -4.43
CA GLY A 110 15.41 17.77 -5.66
C GLY A 110 16.67 18.27 -6.37
N GLU A 111 17.58 18.92 -5.62
CA GLU A 111 18.85 19.44 -6.13
C GLU A 111 19.74 18.32 -6.67
N VAL A 112 19.87 17.22 -5.93
CA VAL A 112 20.60 16.03 -6.39
C VAL A 112 19.98 15.46 -7.66
N LYS A 113 18.66 15.46 -7.79
CA LYS A 113 17.99 15.00 -9.01
C LYS A 113 18.37 15.88 -10.20
N GLU A 114 18.29 17.19 -10.06
CA GLU A 114 18.60 18.15 -11.13
C GLU A 114 20.07 18.07 -11.55
N ALA A 115 20.98 18.02 -10.58
CA ALA A 115 22.41 17.95 -10.85
C ALA A 115 22.83 16.63 -11.53
N VAL A 116 22.24 15.50 -11.13
CA VAL A 116 22.51 14.21 -11.79
C VAL A 116 21.92 14.19 -13.22
N GLU A 117 20.71 14.73 -13.42
CA GLU A 117 20.12 14.82 -14.75
C GLU A 117 20.92 15.73 -15.70
N ALA A 118 21.57 16.78 -15.17
CA ALA A 118 22.47 17.65 -15.92
C ALA A 118 23.73 16.92 -16.46
N THR A 119 24.13 15.80 -15.86
CA THR A 119 25.22 14.94 -16.36
C THR A 119 24.80 14.04 -17.53
N GLY A 120 23.51 14.04 -17.90
CA GLY A 120 22.95 13.21 -18.97
C GLY A 120 22.44 11.84 -18.50
N ILE A 121 22.50 11.54 -17.20
CA ILE A 121 21.95 10.32 -16.59
C ILE A 121 20.49 10.59 -16.22
N SER A 122 19.54 10.00 -16.93
CA SER A 122 18.11 10.14 -16.64
C SER A 122 17.58 8.97 -15.81
N LEU A 123 16.68 9.25 -14.87
CA LEU A 123 16.00 8.19 -14.11
C LEU A 123 14.98 7.47 -15.03
N PRO A 124 14.84 6.13 -14.96
CA PRO A 124 13.82 5.43 -15.73
C PRO A 124 12.40 5.95 -15.39
N PHE A 125 11.55 6.11 -16.41
CA PHE A 125 10.19 6.66 -16.30
C PHE A 125 9.36 6.05 -15.15
N TYR A 126 9.57 4.76 -14.87
CA TYR A 126 8.85 4.03 -13.82
C TYR A 126 9.20 4.45 -12.39
N PHE A 127 10.38 5.04 -12.17
CA PHE A 127 10.80 5.57 -10.86
C PHE A 127 10.44 7.05 -10.72
N ASP A 128 10.63 7.82 -11.79
CA ASP A 128 10.30 9.25 -11.79
C ASP A 128 8.79 9.49 -11.63
N HIS A 129 7.97 8.67 -12.30
CA HIS A 129 6.51 8.74 -12.24
C HIS A 129 5.90 7.60 -11.42
N ALA A 130 6.60 7.15 -10.37
CA ALA A 130 6.17 6.02 -9.52
C ALA A 130 4.73 6.19 -9.01
N ILE A 131 4.32 7.41 -8.64
CA ILE A 131 2.94 7.73 -8.22
C ILE A 131 1.92 7.29 -9.27
N PHE A 132 2.13 7.68 -10.54
CA PHE A 132 1.20 7.40 -11.64
C PHE A 132 1.25 5.94 -12.07
N VAL A 133 2.42 5.31 -12.04
CA VAL A 133 2.57 3.88 -12.35
C VAL A 133 1.80 3.04 -11.33
N ILE A 134 1.97 3.33 -10.04
CA ILE A 134 1.28 2.61 -8.97
C ILE A 134 -0.22 2.86 -9.06
N LEU A 135 -0.67 4.10 -9.29
CA LEU A 135 -2.08 4.39 -9.53
C LEU A 135 -2.65 3.63 -10.73
N GLY A 136 -1.92 3.62 -11.86
CA GLY A 136 -2.29 2.93 -13.08
C GLY A 136 -2.42 1.41 -12.91
N ILE A 137 -1.68 0.81 -11.98
CA ILE A 137 -1.80 -0.61 -11.61
C ILE A 137 -2.93 -0.82 -10.58
N SER A 138 -3.04 0.05 -9.58
CA SER A 138 -4.01 -0.06 -8.49
C SER A 138 -5.47 0.07 -8.96
N ILE A 139 -5.75 0.92 -9.95
CA ILE A 139 -7.11 1.14 -10.49
C ILE A 139 -7.68 -0.15 -11.14
N PRO A 140 -7.06 -0.75 -12.16
CA PRO A 140 -7.58 -1.97 -12.78
C PRO A 140 -7.54 -3.15 -11.82
N LEU A 141 -6.55 -3.23 -10.92
CA LEU A 141 -6.47 -4.28 -9.91
C LEU A 141 -7.65 -4.21 -8.92
N SER A 142 -7.92 -3.02 -8.36
CA SER A 142 -9.03 -2.82 -7.43
C SER A 142 -10.40 -3.04 -8.11
N LEU A 143 -10.54 -2.64 -9.38
CA LEU A 143 -11.72 -2.92 -10.17
C LEU A 143 -11.92 -4.43 -10.40
N ALA A 144 -10.87 -5.14 -10.82
CA ALA A 144 -10.92 -6.58 -11.05
C ALA A 144 -11.30 -7.33 -9.77
N VAL A 145 -10.65 -7.03 -8.65
CA VAL A 145 -10.98 -7.63 -7.35
C VAL A 145 -12.43 -7.33 -6.96
N THR A 146 -12.90 -6.09 -7.12
CA THR A 146 -14.28 -5.71 -6.80
C THR A 146 -15.31 -6.45 -7.65
N LEU A 147 -15.05 -6.60 -8.96
CA LEU A 147 -15.93 -7.32 -9.87
C LEU A 147 -16.00 -8.82 -9.57
N ILE A 148 -14.88 -9.44 -9.24
CA ILE A 148 -14.85 -10.85 -8.85
C ILE A 148 -15.58 -11.01 -7.52
N ASN A 149 -15.37 -10.13 -6.53
CA ASN A 149 -16.08 -10.19 -5.26
C ASN A 149 -17.60 -10.04 -5.42
N ARG A 150 -18.04 -9.16 -6.33
CA ARG A 150 -19.46 -9.02 -6.66
C ARG A 150 -20.07 -10.31 -7.19
N LYS A 151 -19.33 -11.04 -8.02
CA LYS A 151 -19.80 -12.27 -8.67
C LYS A 151 -19.67 -13.53 -7.80
N VAL A 152 -18.65 -13.59 -6.95
CA VAL A 152 -18.33 -14.78 -6.15
C VAL A 152 -19.06 -14.78 -4.80
N VAL A 153 -19.36 -13.60 -4.24
CA VAL A 153 -20.07 -13.50 -2.95
C VAL A 153 -21.58 -13.41 -3.18
N ASP A 154 -22.35 -14.27 -2.52
CA ASP A 154 -23.81 -14.22 -2.51
C ASP A 154 -24.28 -13.09 -1.57
N TRP A 155 -24.38 -11.88 -2.12
CA TRP A 155 -24.80 -10.68 -1.40
C TRP A 155 -26.22 -10.79 -0.84
N LYS A 156 -27.10 -11.63 -1.41
CA LYS A 156 -28.46 -11.82 -0.87
C LYS A 156 -28.41 -12.52 0.48
N LYS A 157 -27.60 -13.59 0.61
CA LYS A 157 -27.39 -14.27 1.89
C LYS A 157 -26.69 -13.39 2.90
N VAL A 158 -25.70 -12.60 2.46
CA VAL A 158 -24.99 -11.65 3.32
C VAL A 158 -25.95 -10.60 3.87
N ASN A 159 -26.77 -9.99 3.03
CA ASN A 159 -27.72 -8.95 3.44
C ASN A 159 -28.83 -9.51 4.33
N ALA A 160 -29.34 -10.71 4.04
CA ALA A 160 -30.34 -11.37 4.88
C ALA A 160 -29.79 -11.69 6.29
N ALA A 161 -28.56 -12.20 6.39
CA ALA A 161 -27.92 -12.45 7.69
C ALA A 161 -27.61 -11.15 8.45
N LYS A 162 -27.18 -10.08 7.75
CA LYS A 162 -27.01 -8.75 8.34
C LYS A 162 -28.33 -8.18 8.88
N ALA A 163 -29.42 -8.33 8.14
CA ALA A 163 -30.74 -7.87 8.57
C ALA A 163 -31.20 -8.59 9.85
N ARG A 164 -31.10 -9.93 9.87
CA ARG A 164 -31.43 -10.74 11.06
C ARG A 164 -30.56 -10.43 12.27
N MET A 165 -29.27 -10.13 12.06
CA MET A 165 -28.39 -9.67 13.13
C MET A 165 -28.83 -8.31 13.68
N LYS A 166 -29.17 -7.36 12.80
CA LYS A 166 -29.64 -6.02 13.20
C LYS A 166 -30.96 -6.11 13.96
N GLU A 167 -31.90 -6.94 13.51
CA GLU A 167 -33.15 -7.23 14.21
C GLU A 167 -32.89 -7.79 15.61
N TRP A 168 -32.01 -8.79 15.74
CA TRP A 168 -31.65 -9.36 17.04
C TRP A 168 -30.99 -8.32 17.98
N GLN A 169 -30.08 -7.49 17.45
CA GLN A 169 -29.44 -6.42 18.23
C GLN A 169 -30.46 -5.38 18.72
N ASN A 170 -31.41 -4.99 17.88
CA ASN A 170 -32.48 -4.07 18.24
C ASN A 170 -33.38 -4.68 19.32
N GLU A 171 -33.86 -5.92 19.14
CA GLU A 171 -34.70 -6.60 20.13
C GLU A 171 -33.99 -6.79 21.47
N PHE A 172 -32.69 -7.09 21.44
CA PHE A 172 -31.87 -7.26 22.63
C PHE A 172 -31.62 -5.94 23.36
N SER A 173 -31.33 -4.87 22.63
CA SER A 173 -31.19 -3.52 23.16
C SER A 173 -32.48 -3.05 23.82
N GLU A 174 -33.63 -3.22 23.15
CA GLU A 174 -34.94 -2.88 23.72
C GLU A 174 -35.28 -3.70 24.97
N ALA A 175 -35.00 -5.01 24.96
CA ALA A 175 -35.25 -5.87 26.11
C ALA A 175 -34.37 -5.52 27.30
N LYS A 176 -33.13 -5.08 27.05
CA LYS A 176 -32.18 -4.58 28.06
C LYS A 176 -32.67 -3.25 28.65
N SER A 177 -33.06 -2.30 27.81
CA SER A 177 -33.58 -1.00 28.25
C SER A 177 -34.89 -1.11 29.04
N LYS A 178 -35.75 -2.08 28.69
CA LYS A 178 -37.02 -2.36 29.40
C LYS A 178 -36.85 -3.31 30.60
N GLY A 179 -35.63 -3.75 30.94
CA GLY A 179 -35.37 -4.64 32.08
C GLY A 179 -36.03 -6.02 32.03
N ASN A 180 -36.45 -6.49 30.84
CA ASN A 180 -37.25 -7.71 30.72
C ASN A 180 -36.36 -8.96 30.69
N LYS A 181 -36.05 -9.48 31.89
CA LYS A 181 -35.18 -10.67 32.08
C LYS A 181 -35.65 -11.90 31.31
N LYS A 182 -36.96 -12.15 31.22
CA LYS A 182 -37.53 -13.31 30.46
C LYS A 182 -37.28 -13.15 28.96
N LYS A 183 -37.52 -11.96 28.39
CA LYS A 183 -37.29 -11.68 26.97
C LYS A 183 -35.80 -11.73 26.62
N MET A 184 -34.93 -11.22 27.50
CA MET A 184 -33.47 -11.33 27.35
C MET A 184 -32.99 -12.78 27.31
N GLN A 185 -33.51 -13.65 28.19
CA GLN A 185 -33.11 -15.06 28.22
C GLN A 185 -33.56 -15.82 26.97
N LYS A 186 -34.75 -15.49 26.43
CA LYS A 186 -35.23 -16.01 25.14
C LYS A 186 -34.36 -15.53 23.96
N LEU A 187 -33.93 -14.27 23.97
CA LEU A 187 -33.06 -13.70 22.93
C LEU A 187 -31.62 -14.24 22.99
N LYS A 188 -31.09 -14.52 24.18
CA LYS A 188 -29.81 -15.22 24.34
C LYS A 188 -29.85 -16.62 23.71
N ARG A 189 -30.95 -17.36 23.87
CA ARG A 189 -31.10 -18.66 23.19
C ARG A 189 -31.14 -18.56 21.66
N ARG A 190 -31.62 -17.43 21.11
CA ARG A 190 -31.59 -17.15 19.66
C ARG A 190 -30.24 -16.63 19.18
N GLN A 191 -29.40 -16.12 20.08
CA GLN A 191 -28.07 -15.59 19.75
C GLN A 191 -27.22 -16.65 19.04
N ASP A 192 -27.22 -17.89 19.53
CA ASP A 192 -26.41 -18.96 18.94
C ASP A 192 -26.83 -19.27 17.51
N ALA A 193 -28.13 -19.27 17.21
CA ALA A 193 -28.66 -19.50 15.87
C ALA A 193 -28.28 -18.36 14.91
N VAL A 194 -28.46 -17.10 15.33
CA VAL A 194 -28.10 -15.91 14.54
C VAL A 194 -26.59 -15.83 14.34
N MET A 195 -25.80 -16.16 15.36
CA MET A 195 -24.34 -16.16 15.30
C MET A 195 -23.80 -17.30 14.43
N LYS A 196 -24.43 -18.49 14.45
CA LYS A 196 -24.08 -19.60 13.55
C LYS A 196 -24.31 -19.21 12.09
N GLU A 197 -25.43 -18.58 11.79
CA GLU A 197 -25.73 -18.10 10.44
C GLU A 197 -24.77 -16.99 10.01
N GLN A 198 -24.44 -16.06 10.90
CA GLN A 198 -23.40 -15.06 10.65
C GLN A 198 -22.05 -15.71 10.34
N LYS A 199 -21.65 -16.74 11.10
CA LYS A 199 -20.39 -17.47 10.87
C LYS A 199 -20.39 -18.21 9.54
N GLU A 200 -21.51 -18.79 9.14
CA GLU A 200 -21.64 -19.46 7.84
C GLU A 200 -21.46 -18.47 6.67
N VAL A 201 -22.08 -17.30 6.77
CA VAL A 201 -21.92 -16.21 5.81
C VAL A 201 -20.50 -15.62 5.82
N MET A 202 -19.88 -15.51 6.99
CA MET A 202 -18.50 -15.07 7.11
C MET A 202 -17.55 -16.09 6.46
N GLY A 203 -17.76 -17.38 6.70
CA GLY A 203 -16.99 -18.46 6.08
C GLY A 203 -17.14 -18.52 4.56
N SER A 204 -18.33 -18.25 4.02
CA SER A 204 -18.55 -18.16 2.56
C SER A 204 -17.85 -16.95 1.94
N THR A 205 -17.71 -15.86 2.69
CA THR A 205 -16.97 -14.65 2.27
C THR A 205 -15.45 -14.78 2.45
N MET A 206 -14.98 -15.62 3.37
CA MET A 206 -13.55 -15.87 3.57
C MET A 206 -12.93 -16.78 2.51
N LYS A 207 -13.69 -17.74 1.96
CA LYS A 207 -13.21 -18.62 0.87
C LYS A 207 -12.61 -17.85 -0.31
N PRO A 208 -13.28 -16.82 -0.88
CA PRO A 208 -12.68 -16.02 -1.94
C PRO A 208 -11.53 -15.14 -1.46
N MET A 209 -11.51 -14.73 -0.18
CA MET A 209 -10.44 -13.90 0.37
C MET A 209 -9.06 -14.59 0.26
N ILE A 210 -8.98 -15.89 0.55
CA ILE A 210 -7.74 -16.67 0.45
C ILE A 210 -7.21 -16.69 -0.99
N PHE A 211 -8.11 -16.79 -1.98
CA PHE A 211 -7.74 -16.73 -3.39
C PHE A 211 -7.19 -15.37 -3.82
N TYR A 212 -7.58 -14.26 -3.18
CA TYR A 212 -7.00 -12.94 -3.45
C TYR A 212 -5.72 -12.67 -2.67
N ILE A 213 -5.57 -13.26 -1.48
CA ILE A 213 -4.38 -13.06 -0.65
C ILE A 213 -3.13 -13.59 -1.34
N ILE A 214 -3.20 -14.74 -2.01
CA ILE A 214 -2.04 -15.35 -2.70
C ILE A 214 -1.46 -14.43 -3.79
N PRO A 215 -2.23 -13.96 -4.80
CA PRO A 215 -1.72 -13.02 -5.79
C PRO A 215 -1.31 -11.68 -5.16
N TYR A 216 -2.03 -11.21 -4.13
CA TYR A 216 -1.65 -9.99 -3.42
C TYR A 216 -0.27 -10.09 -2.75
N ILE A 217 0.05 -11.23 -2.11
CA ILE A 217 1.35 -11.47 -1.49
C ILE A 217 2.47 -11.60 -2.55
N LEU A 218 2.18 -12.22 -3.69
CA LEU A 218 3.16 -12.29 -4.79
C LEU A 218 3.46 -10.90 -5.37
N LEU A 219 2.42 -10.08 -5.55
CA LEU A 219 2.52 -8.72 -6.05
C LEU A 219 3.29 -7.86 -5.05
N TRP A 220 2.98 -8.02 -3.76
CA TRP A 220 3.74 -7.44 -2.66
C TRP A 220 5.23 -7.75 -2.75
N TRP A 221 5.61 -9.02 -2.92
CA TRP A 221 7.01 -9.41 -2.92
C TRP A 221 7.78 -8.78 -4.10
N GLY A 222 7.16 -8.77 -5.29
CA GLY A 222 7.74 -8.11 -6.47
C GLY A 222 7.89 -6.59 -6.29
N LEU A 223 6.84 -5.90 -5.84
CA LEU A 223 6.89 -4.46 -5.67
C LEU A 223 7.76 -4.02 -4.48
N ASN A 224 7.83 -4.81 -3.41
CA ASN A 224 8.73 -4.53 -2.28
C ASN A 224 10.21 -4.73 -2.68
N SER A 225 10.52 -5.69 -3.56
CA SER A 225 11.86 -5.81 -4.14
C SER A 225 12.22 -4.64 -5.05
N LEU A 226 11.21 -4.00 -5.66
CA LEU A 226 11.35 -2.86 -6.57
C LEU A 226 11.51 -1.53 -5.84
N TYR A 227 10.65 -1.28 -4.85
CA TYR A 227 10.44 0.02 -4.22
C TYR A 227 10.58 -0.02 -2.68
N GLY A 228 11.14 -1.08 -2.08
CA GLY A 228 11.29 -1.21 -0.63
C GLY A 228 12.11 -0.10 0.04
N GLY A 229 12.97 0.59 -0.74
CA GLY A 229 13.71 1.78 -0.34
C GLY A 229 13.02 3.11 -0.68
N TRP A 230 12.14 3.13 -1.68
CA TRP A 230 11.69 4.35 -2.35
C TRP A 230 10.53 5.05 -1.63
N VAL A 231 10.66 6.36 -1.45
CA VAL A 231 9.54 7.22 -1.05
C VAL A 231 8.76 7.61 -2.29
N VAL A 232 7.53 7.09 -2.40
CA VAL A 232 6.72 7.21 -3.61
C VAL A 232 5.88 8.49 -3.60
N ALA A 233 5.26 8.84 -2.48
CA ALA A 233 4.31 9.94 -2.45
C ALA A 233 4.62 10.89 -1.29
N TRP A 234 4.68 12.19 -1.60
CA TRP A 234 4.82 13.28 -0.65
C TRP A 234 3.46 13.91 -0.44
N ILE A 235 3.09 14.12 0.82
CA ILE A 235 1.82 14.73 1.16
C ILE A 235 2.10 16.12 1.77
N PRO A 236 1.49 17.20 1.26
CA PRO A 236 1.79 18.57 1.69
C PRO A 236 1.14 18.95 3.03
N PHE A 237 0.60 17.99 3.78
CA PHE A 237 -0.05 18.22 5.06
C PHE A 237 0.49 17.29 6.15
N GLU A 238 0.98 17.89 7.23
CA GLU A 238 1.40 17.19 8.44
C GLU A 238 0.16 16.76 9.22
N PHE A 239 -0.24 15.49 9.09
CA PHE A 239 -1.28 14.93 9.92
C PHE A 239 -0.67 14.06 11.03
N PRO A 240 -0.82 14.40 12.32
CA PRO A 240 -0.36 13.56 13.42
C PRO A 240 -1.28 12.35 13.51
N TRP A 241 -0.83 11.22 12.94
CA TRP A 241 -1.55 9.97 13.02
C TRP A 241 -1.17 9.22 14.31
N PRO A 242 -2.13 8.59 15.01
CA PRO A 242 -1.81 7.78 16.18
C PRO A 242 -0.86 6.65 15.79
N ASP A 243 0.23 6.52 16.55
CA ASP A 243 1.16 5.41 16.40
C ASP A 243 0.43 4.08 16.70
N LEU A 244 0.11 3.37 15.63
CA LEU A 244 -0.59 2.09 15.66
C LEU A 244 0.37 0.91 15.87
N GLY A 245 1.67 1.15 16.15
CA GLY A 245 2.69 0.11 16.29
C GLY A 245 2.94 -0.67 14.99
N LEU A 246 2.42 -0.16 13.87
CA LEU A 246 2.72 -0.63 12.54
C LEU A 246 3.85 0.24 12.01
N ARG A 247 5.06 -0.33 11.87
CA ARG A 247 6.25 0.30 11.26
C ARG A 247 6.02 0.86 9.84
N LEU A 248 4.82 0.67 9.32
CA LEU A 248 4.31 1.12 8.02
C LEU A 248 3.73 2.54 8.08
N PHE A 249 3.34 3.02 9.27
CA PHE A 249 2.61 4.28 9.50
C PHE A 249 3.13 5.09 10.71
N GLU A 250 4.33 4.78 11.19
CA GLU A 250 4.94 5.42 12.36
C GLU A 250 5.62 6.75 11.92
N GLY A 251 5.21 7.86 12.54
CA GLY A 251 5.72 9.23 12.27
C GLY A 251 4.78 10.14 11.46
N SER A 252 5.18 11.40 11.26
CA SER A 252 4.38 12.42 10.55
C SER A 252 4.13 12.02 9.09
N PHE A 253 2.90 12.22 8.60
CA PHE A 253 2.40 11.83 7.27
C PHE A 253 3.02 12.63 6.09
N VAL A 254 4.23 13.19 6.22
CA VAL A 254 4.89 14.02 5.20
C VAL A 254 5.33 13.19 4.00
N SER A 255 5.71 11.93 4.22
CA SER A 255 6.10 11.01 3.15
C SER A 255 5.42 9.65 3.30
N LEU A 256 4.97 9.07 2.20
CA LEU A 256 4.49 7.70 2.09
C LEU A 256 5.51 6.90 1.30
N GLY A 257 6.08 5.91 1.98
CA GLY A 257 6.79 4.85 1.26
C GLY A 257 5.84 4.15 0.28
N PHE A 258 6.42 3.37 -0.64
CA PHE A 258 5.67 2.59 -1.62
C PHE A 258 4.41 1.91 -1.06
N LEU A 259 4.57 1.27 0.09
CA LEU A 259 3.47 0.55 0.71
C LEU A 259 2.30 1.45 1.11
N GLY A 260 2.60 2.55 1.80
CA GLY A 260 1.57 3.44 2.31
C GLY A 260 0.74 4.01 1.16
N TRP A 261 1.42 4.42 0.09
CA TRP A 261 0.76 4.91 -1.12
C TRP A 261 -0.08 3.83 -1.82
N TYR A 262 0.44 2.61 -1.93
CA TYR A 262 -0.29 1.49 -2.53
C TYR A 262 -1.55 1.13 -1.73
N ILE A 263 -1.46 1.01 -0.40
CA ILE A 263 -2.63 0.73 0.45
C ILE A 263 -3.64 1.86 0.31
N LEU A 264 -3.22 3.12 0.39
CA LEU A 264 -4.09 4.28 0.30
C LEU A 264 -4.82 4.33 -1.04
N SER A 265 -4.09 4.16 -2.13
CA SER A 265 -4.62 4.14 -3.49
C SER A 265 -5.60 2.96 -3.67
N TYR A 266 -5.17 1.75 -3.33
CA TYR A 266 -5.99 0.55 -3.46
C TYR A 266 -7.27 0.65 -2.63
N PHE A 267 -7.19 1.05 -1.35
CA PHE A 267 -8.38 1.20 -0.52
C PHE A 267 -9.29 2.32 -1.01
N GLY A 268 -8.73 3.48 -1.40
CA GLY A 268 -9.48 4.61 -1.93
C GLY A 268 -10.32 4.21 -3.13
N PHE A 269 -9.67 3.61 -4.15
CA PHE A 269 -10.39 3.11 -5.33
C PHE A 269 -11.31 1.94 -5.01
N ALA A 270 -10.94 1.02 -4.13
CA ALA A 270 -11.81 -0.07 -3.72
C ALA A 270 -13.11 0.41 -3.05
N GLN A 271 -13.10 1.53 -2.32
CA GLN A 271 -14.32 2.13 -1.77
C GLN A 271 -15.17 2.78 -2.88
N ILE A 272 -14.54 3.50 -3.80
CA ILE A 272 -15.20 4.12 -4.96
C ILE A 272 -15.90 3.04 -5.81
N TRP A 273 -15.17 1.99 -6.18
CA TRP A 273 -15.70 0.89 -6.98
C TRP A 273 -16.82 0.15 -6.29
N ARG A 274 -16.71 -0.09 -4.98
CA ARG A 274 -17.77 -0.73 -4.19
C ARG A 274 -19.04 0.10 -4.20
N LYS A 275 -18.95 1.42 -4.04
CA LYS A 275 -20.10 2.32 -4.08
C LYS A 275 -20.75 2.36 -5.47
N PHE A 276 -19.96 2.23 -6.54
CA PHE A 276 -20.47 2.25 -7.92
C PHE A 276 -21.05 0.89 -8.37
N LEU A 277 -20.44 -0.22 -7.97
CA LEU A 277 -20.75 -1.56 -8.49
C LEU A 277 -21.65 -2.39 -7.58
N ILE A 278 -21.73 -2.08 -6.28
CA ILE A 278 -22.56 -2.79 -5.32
C ILE A 278 -23.62 -1.78 -4.83
N PRO A 279 -24.84 -1.79 -5.40
CA PRO A 279 -25.94 -1.02 -4.84
C PRO A 279 -26.18 -1.52 -3.42
N SER A 280 -26.23 -0.59 -2.46
CA SER A 280 -26.49 -0.83 -1.05
C SER A 280 -27.83 -1.50 -0.81
#